data_AF-A3DBT9-F1
#
_entry.id   AF-A3DBT9-F1
#
_cell.length_a   1.000
_cell.length_b   1.000
_cell.length_c   1.000
_cell.angle_alpha   90.00
_cell.angle_beta   90.00
_cell.angle_gamma   90.00
#
_symmetry.space_group_name_H-M   'P 1'
#
loop_
_entity.id
_entity.type
_entity.pdbx_description
1 polymer ?
#
loop_
_entity_poly.entity_id
_entity_poly.type
_entity_poly.pdbx_seq_one_letter_code
_entity_poly.pdbx_strand_id
1 'polypeptide(L)' 'MFTLLKRKFDESYNSRQIGKIRKDLIESLKKMGVEVSNIQIDLEENNVSLRLSIPRKKYGSVPNE' A
#
# COMPACT_ATOMS: atom_id res chain seq x y z
N MET A 1 -27.28 7.66 19.05
CA MET A 1 -27.18 8.19 17.67
C MET A 1 -25.81 8.82 17.37
N PHE A 2 -25.13 9.47 18.32
CA PHE A 2 -23.78 10.06 18.13
C PHE A 2 -22.62 9.05 17.96
N THR A 3 -22.75 7.82 18.44
CA THR A 3 -21.74 6.76 18.35
C THR A 3 -21.53 6.22 16.92
N LEU A 4 -22.59 6.22 16.09
CA LEU A 4 -22.52 5.78 14.69
C LEU A 4 -21.80 6.78 13.80
N LEU A 5 -21.95 8.08 14.07
CA LEU A 5 -21.28 9.14 13.33
C LEU A 5 -19.76 9.11 13.60
N LYS A 6 -19.34 8.89 14.86
CA LYS A 6 -17.91 8.76 15.20
C LYS A 6 -17.21 7.66 14.42
N ARG A 7 -17.79 6.44 14.36
CA ARG A 7 -17.19 5.32 13.60
C ARG A 7 -16.99 5.63 12.12
N LYS A 8 -18.00 6.21 11.45
CA LYS A 8 -17.88 6.57 10.02
C LYS A 8 -16.83 7.66 9.76
N PHE A 9 -16.71 8.64 10.65
CA PHE A 9 -15.68 9.68 10.54
C PHE A 9 -14.28 9.13 10.81
N ASP A 10 -14.13 8.23 11.78
CA ASP A 10 -12.87 7.53 12.08
C ASP A 10 -12.42 6.67 10.89
N GLU A 11 -13.31 5.85 10.32
CA GLU A 11 -13.07 5.07 9.09
C GLU A 11 -12.75 5.97 7.89
N SER A 12 -13.48 7.07 7.71
CA SER A 12 -13.26 7.99 6.59
C SER A 12 -11.95 8.77 6.72
N TYR A 13 -11.50 9.05 7.94
CA TYR A 13 -10.21 9.68 8.20
C TYR A 13 -9.07 8.69 7.99
N ASN A 14 -9.25 7.44 8.43
CA ASN A 14 -8.29 6.36 8.23
C ASN A 14 -8.08 6.07 6.73
N SER A 15 -9.16 6.03 5.94
CA SER A 15 -9.05 5.75 4.49
C SER A 15 -8.22 6.80 3.73
N ARG A 16 -8.30 8.09 4.06
CA ARG A 16 -7.45 9.14 3.46
C ARG A 16 -5.97 8.97 3.84
N GLN A 17 -5.68 8.66 5.09
CA GLN A 17 -4.31 8.42 5.54
C GLN A 17 -3.72 7.18 4.90
N ILE A 18 -4.46 6.08 4.83
CA ILE A 18 -4.07 4.85 4.11
C ILE A 18 -3.80 5.15 2.64
N GLY A 19 -4.66 5.94 1.99
CA GLY A 19 -4.45 6.36 0.60
C GLY A 19 -3.14 7.13 0.40
N LYS A 20 -2.79 8.02 1.33
CA LYS A 20 -1.52 8.76 1.30
C LYS A 20 -0.33 7.83 1.51
N ILE A 21 -0.38 6.98 2.54
CA ILE A 21 0.66 5.98 2.81
C ILE A 21 0.88 5.09 1.59
N ARG A 22 -0.20 4.59 0.99
CA ARG A 22 -0.14 3.77 -0.24
C ARG A 22 0.56 4.50 -1.38
N LYS A 23 0.23 5.78 -1.60
CA LYS A 23 0.87 6.59 -2.64
C LYS A 23 2.36 6.78 -2.39
N ASP A 24 2.73 7.20 -1.18
CA ASP A 24 4.13 7.46 -0.80
C ASP A 24 4.97 6.17 -0.89
N LEU A 25 4.38 5.02 -0.53
CA LEU A 25 5.03 3.72 -0.66
C LEU A 25 5.26 3.33 -2.13
N ILE A 26 4.26 3.52 -3.01
CA ILE A 26 4.40 3.26 -4.45
C ILE A 26 5.50 4.13 -5.05
N GLU A 27 5.51 5.43 -4.74
CA GLU A 27 6.53 6.36 -5.26
C GLU A 27 7.93 5.99 -4.77
N SER A 28 8.06 5.58 -3.50
CA SER A 28 9.35 5.17 -2.94
C SER A 28 9.86 3.88 -3.58
N LEU A 29 9.01 2.86 -3.73
CA LEU A 29 9.36 1.60 -4.39
C LEU A 29 9.73 1.83 -5.87
N LYS A 30 9.00 2.69 -6.56
CA LYS A 30 9.31 3.07 -7.95
C LYS A 30 10.68 3.75 -8.07
N LYS A 31 11.03 4.64 -7.15
CA LYS A 31 12.38 5.27 -7.09
C LYS A 31 13.49 4.24 -6.87
N MET A 32 13.19 3.13 -6.18
CA MET A 32 14.11 2.00 -6.01
C MET A 32 14.12 1.03 -7.21
N GLY A 33 13.40 1.32 -8.29
CA GLY A 33 13.29 0.46 -9.47
C GLY A 33 12.37 -0.75 -9.30
N VAL A 34 11.64 -0.81 -8.18
CA VAL A 34 10.67 -1.86 -7.86
C VAL A 34 9.30 -1.40 -8.34
N GLU A 35 8.78 -2.10 -9.35
CA GLU A 35 7.39 -1.92 -9.77
C GLU A 35 6.48 -2.74 -8.85
N VAL A 36 5.32 -2.20 -8.50
CA VAL A 36 4.35 -2.83 -7.60
C VAL A 36 3.01 -2.82 -8.33
N SER A 37 2.39 -3.98 -8.49
CA SER A 37 1.10 -4.11 -9.17
C SER A 37 -0.07 -3.87 -8.23
N ASN A 38 0.08 -4.19 -6.95
CA ASN A 38 -0.95 -4.01 -5.95
C ASN A 38 -0.35 -3.81 -4.55
N ILE A 39 -1.01 -2.94 -3.76
CA ILE A 39 -0.69 -2.68 -2.36
C ILE A 39 -2.00 -2.73 -1.58
N GLN A 40 -2.09 -3.66 -0.63
CA GLN A 40 -3.18 -3.76 0.34
C GLN A 40 -2.65 -3.39 1.72
N ILE A 41 -3.38 -2.53 2.42
CA ILE A 41 -3.08 -2.08 3.77
C ILE A 41 -4.34 -2.37 4.58
N ASP A 42 -4.25 -3.33 5.48
CA ASP A 42 -5.31 -3.69 6.40
C ASP A 42 -4.96 -3.14 7.79
N LEU A 43 -5.82 -2.28 8.32
CA LEU A 43 -5.71 -1.75 9.67
C LEU A 43 -6.68 -2.53 10.54
N GLU A 44 -6.15 -3.42 11.37
CA GLU A 44 -6.88 -4.01 12.48
C GLU A 44 -6.58 -3.20 13.76
N GLU A 45 -7.44 -3.28 14.77
CA GLU A 45 -7.45 -2.38 15.95
C GLU A 45 -6.07 -2.13 16.59
N ASN A 46 -5.13 -3.08 16.51
CA ASN A 46 -3.76 -2.91 17.00
C ASN A 46 -2.67 -3.34 16.00
N ASN A 47 -3.04 -3.71 14.77
CA ASN A 47 -2.09 -4.28 13.80
C ASN A 47 -2.23 -3.60 12.43
N VAL A 48 -1.08 -3.42 11.78
CA VAL A 48 -1.02 -2.94 10.40
C VAL A 48 -0.43 -4.07 9.55
N SER A 49 -1.25 -4.61 8.65
CA SER A 49 -0.82 -5.61 7.68
C SER A 49 -0.60 -4.96 6.32
N LEU A 50 0.59 -5.14 5.75
CA LEU A 50 0.95 -4.64 4.42
C LEU A 50 1.22 -5.81 3.49
N ARG A 51 0.49 -5.87 2.36
CA ARG A 51 0.69 -6.90 1.34
C ARG A 51 1.04 -6.26 0.01
N LEU A 52 2.22 -6.60 -0.51
CA LEU A 52 2.78 -6.07 -1.76
C LEU A 52 2.79 -7.17 -2.81
N SER A 53 2.28 -6.87 -4.00
CA SER A 53 2.43 -7.72 -5.18
C SER A 53 3.47 -7.09 -6.10
N ILE A 54 4.64 -7.72 -6.19
CA ILE A 54 5.73 -7.26 -7.06
C ILE A 54 5.72 -8.18 -8.29
N PRO A 55 5.41 -7.67 -9.50
CA PRO A 55 5.56 -8.46 -10.71
C PRO A 55 7.01 -8.92 -10.82
N ARG A 56 7.22 -10.21 -11.06
CA ARG A 56 8.54 -10.70 -11.45
C ARG A 56 8.94 -9.96 -12.72
N LYS A 57 9.91 -9.05 -12.63
CA LYS A 57 10.64 -8.63 -13.82
C LYS A 57 11.21 -9.91 -14.42
N LYS A 58 10.76 -10.28 -15.62
CA LYS A 58 11.54 -11.18 -16.47
C LYS A 58 12.82 -10.40 -16.71
N TYR A 59 13.85 -10.66 -15.90
CA TYR A 59 15.21 -10.30 -16.28
C TYR A 59 15.43 -11.05 -17.59
N GLY A 60 15.21 -10.36 -18.71
CA GLY A 60 15.75 -10.77 -19.98
C GLY A 60 17.22 -11.00 -19.72
N SER A 61 17.63 -12.23 -19.99
CA SER A 61 18.94 -12.81 -19.78
C SER A 61 20.03 -11.73 -19.75
N VAL A 62 20.77 -11.68 -18.63
CA VAL A 62 22.09 -11.04 -18.64
C VAL A 62 22.83 -11.67 -19.83
N PRO A 63 23.24 -10.90 -20.86
CA PRO A 63 24.08 -11.46 -21.89
C PRO A 63 25.39 -11.84 -21.20
N ASN A 64 25.62 -13.14 -21.07
CA ASN A 64 26.96 -13.64 -20.83
C ASN A 64 27.75 -13.39 -22.10
N GLU A 65 28.88 -12.69 -21.92
CA GLU A 65 30.01 -12.51 -22.83
C GLU A 65 29.83 -11.56 -24.03
#